data_AF-A0A855KI97-F1
#
_entry.id   AF-A0A855KI97-F1
#
_cell.length_a   1.000
_cell.length_b   1.000
_cell.length_c   1.000
_cell.angle_alpha   90.00
_cell.angle_beta   90.00
_cell.angle_gamma   90.00
#
_symmetry.space_group_name_H-M   'P 1'
#
loop_
_entity.id
_entity.type
_entity.pdbx_description
1 polymer ?
#
loop_
_entity_poly.entity_id
_entity_poly.type
_entity_poly.pdbx_seq_one_letter_code
_entity_poly.pdbx_strand_id
1 'polypeptide(L)'
;MKVIPANLPTTKSLAKSLFENLVDFLDLDISLQQGYELYAKALGYNNWHELSKVVQKAHIPMYLDLLPESEQEDAQIVICTRLAAELGFDYLHGRVFNAAEASGLGYSPKKASSLKEMVTPWGIYSEKDIVAPGIIWYETPSHGGYWLSPERQVQMEKIAGTTQEWFEEDCEAAKVEAVFKEFFDQKSAAARLRKTFPELMKRLFNLSPEEYDAQRHSDALKAFRSQPDIWFVVDRLGYMNKIREYSAFGYFAMKGSDATLWFEDGNKDAVTRGAYFVTAPSDFELMAVGEPLPTSCLPVPVENDQNTDSKSYFGGRLHTLEDFMINRQRIV
;
A
#
# COMPACT_ATOMS: atom_id res chain seq x y z
N MET A 1 7.28 -32.94 11.87
CA MET A 1 6.05 -33.69 11.50
C MET A 1 6.16 -34.27 10.08
N LYS A 2 5.37 -35.32 9.78
CA LYS A 2 4.90 -35.69 8.42
C LYS A 2 3.38 -35.58 8.40
N VAL A 3 2.79 -35.12 7.29
CA VAL A 3 1.34 -35.15 7.02
C VAL A 3 1.01 -36.41 6.24
N ILE A 4 -0.10 -37.08 6.54
CA ILE A 4 -0.50 -38.34 5.91
C ILE A 4 -1.93 -38.22 5.34
N PRO A 5 -2.10 -37.92 4.03
CA PRO A 5 -3.42 -37.77 3.43
C PRO A 5 -4.16 -39.11 3.25
N ALA A 6 -5.47 -39.11 3.51
CA ALA A 6 -6.26 -40.32 3.79
C ALA A 6 -6.26 -41.45 2.73
N ASN A 7 -5.99 -41.15 1.46
CA ASN A 7 -5.94 -42.14 0.38
C ASN A 7 -5.28 -41.56 -0.89
N LEU A 8 -4.85 -42.42 -1.81
CA LEU A 8 -4.19 -42.00 -3.06
C LEU A 8 -5.03 -41.03 -3.95
N PRO A 9 -6.34 -41.25 -4.20
CA PRO A 9 -7.20 -40.27 -4.89
C PRO A 9 -7.19 -38.88 -4.24
N THR A 10 -7.42 -38.79 -2.93
CA THR A 10 -7.36 -37.53 -2.17
C THR A 10 -5.98 -36.89 -2.26
N THR A 11 -4.92 -37.69 -2.13
CA THR A 11 -3.52 -37.21 -2.23
C THR A 11 -3.25 -36.59 -3.60
N LYS A 12 -3.68 -37.23 -4.70
CA LYS A 12 -3.56 -36.68 -6.05
C LYS A 12 -4.34 -35.39 -6.24
N SER A 13 -5.54 -35.29 -5.65
CA SER A 13 -6.36 -34.08 -5.74
C SER A 13 -5.70 -32.89 -5.04
N LEU A 14 -5.15 -33.08 -3.84
CA LEU A 14 -4.43 -32.03 -3.10
C LEU A 14 -3.09 -31.68 -3.78
N ALA A 15 -2.35 -32.68 -4.25
CA ALA A 15 -1.09 -32.45 -4.97
C ALA A 15 -1.29 -31.75 -6.32
N LYS A 16 -2.43 -31.99 -7.01
CA LYS A 16 -2.83 -31.22 -8.19
C LYS A 16 -3.21 -29.79 -7.83
N SER A 17 -3.91 -29.58 -6.72
CA SER A 17 -4.23 -28.22 -6.22
C SER A 17 -2.95 -27.42 -5.92
N LEU A 18 -1.93 -28.05 -5.32
CA LEU A 18 -0.62 -27.40 -5.12
C LEU A 18 0.05 -27.10 -6.45
N PHE A 19 0.07 -28.05 -7.38
CA PHE A 19 0.63 -27.85 -8.72
C PHE A 19 0.00 -26.65 -9.44
N GLU A 20 -1.34 -26.54 -9.44
CA GLU A 20 -2.05 -25.42 -10.08
C GLU A 20 -1.66 -24.08 -9.44
N ASN A 21 -1.73 -23.97 -8.11
CA ASN A 21 -1.33 -22.74 -7.41
C ASN A 21 0.18 -22.41 -7.57
N LEU A 22 1.06 -23.41 -7.70
CA LEU A 22 2.48 -23.18 -7.96
C LEU A 22 2.76 -22.65 -9.38
N VAL A 23 1.96 -23.03 -10.37
CA VAL A 23 2.02 -22.42 -11.71
C VAL A 23 1.47 -20.99 -11.63
N ASP A 24 0.30 -20.81 -11.02
CA ASP A 24 -0.43 -19.53 -11.03
C ASP A 24 0.26 -18.41 -10.20
N PHE A 25 0.85 -18.72 -9.04
CA PHE A 25 1.49 -17.72 -8.16
C PHE A 25 2.99 -17.48 -8.44
N LEU A 26 3.67 -18.37 -9.16
CA LEU A 26 5.14 -18.33 -9.35
C LEU A 26 5.58 -18.44 -10.81
N ASP A 27 4.63 -18.46 -11.75
CA ASP A 27 4.88 -18.46 -13.20
C ASP A 27 5.76 -19.65 -13.67
N LEU A 28 5.64 -20.80 -13.00
CA LEU A 28 6.56 -21.95 -13.14
C LEU A 28 6.22 -22.89 -14.31
N ASP A 29 7.18 -23.08 -15.22
CA ASP A 29 7.17 -24.18 -16.19
C ASP A 29 7.59 -25.51 -15.52
N ILE A 30 6.62 -26.18 -14.90
CA ILE A 30 6.77 -27.51 -14.31
C ILE A 30 5.70 -28.47 -14.80
N SER A 31 6.01 -29.77 -14.83
CA SER A 31 5.01 -30.80 -15.09
C SER A 31 4.20 -31.17 -13.83
N LEU A 32 3.00 -31.71 -14.02
CA LEU A 32 2.17 -32.25 -12.94
C LEU A 32 2.91 -33.31 -12.08
N GLN A 33 3.84 -34.08 -12.67
CA GLN A 33 4.66 -35.02 -11.91
C GLN A 33 5.68 -34.31 -11.02
N GLN A 34 6.30 -33.21 -11.47
CA GLN A 34 7.15 -32.39 -10.60
C GLN A 34 6.33 -31.77 -9.45
N GLY A 35 5.11 -31.30 -9.72
CA GLY A 35 4.19 -30.85 -8.68
C GLY A 35 3.85 -31.94 -7.64
N TYR A 36 3.67 -33.19 -8.09
CA TYR A 36 3.49 -34.35 -7.20
C TYR A 36 4.74 -34.68 -6.36
N GLU A 37 5.95 -34.55 -6.93
CA GLU A 37 7.19 -34.68 -6.14
C GLU A 37 7.30 -33.56 -5.08
N LEU A 38 7.10 -32.29 -5.48
CA LEU A 38 7.14 -31.12 -4.58
C LEU A 38 6.15 -31.27 -3.42
N TYR A 39 4.91 -31.67 -3.70
CA TYR A 39 3.90 -31.96 -2.67
C TYR A 39 4.40 -33.02 -1.68
N ALA A 40 4.91 -34.15 -2.18
CA ALA A 40 5.40 -35.23 -1.32
C ALA A 40 6.58 -34.80 -0.44
N LYS A 41 7.50 -34.00 -0.98
CA LYS A 41 8.66 -33.50 -0.23
C LYS A 41 8.31 -32.47 0.82
N ALA A 42 7.40 -31.53 0.53
CA ALA A 42 6.89 -30.58 1.51
C ALA A 42 6.25 -31.30 2.72
N LEU A 43 5.43 -32.33 2.47
CA LEU A 43 4.85 -33.17 3.53
C LEU A 43 5.87 -34.05 4.28
N GLY A 44 7.13 -34.09 3.84
CA GLY A 44 8.24 -34.78 4.52
C GLY A 44 8.56 -36.18 4.02
N TYR A 45 8.26 -36.51 2.75
CA TYR A 45 8.64 -37.76 2.09
C TYR A 45 9.80 -37.52 1.12
N ASN A 46 10.58 -38.55 0.79
CA ASN A 46 11.71 -38.40 -0.12
C ASN A 46 11.27 -38.16 -1.59
N ASN A 47 10.05 -38.62 -1.94
CA ASN A 47 9.46 -38.55 -3.28
C ASN A 47 7.98 -38.99 -3.24
N TRP A 48 7.27 -38.74 -4.34
CA TRP A 48 5.90 -39.15 -4.60
C TRP A 48 5.67 -40.66 -4.49
N HIS A 49 6.69 -41.47 -4.80
CA HIS A 49 6.60 -42.93 -4.75
C HIS A 49 6.57 -43.47 -3.30
N GLU A 50 7.31 -42.86 -2.37
CA GLU A 50 7.20 -43.15 -0.93
C GLU A 50 5.81 -42.77 -0.40
N LEU A 51 5.36 -41.53 -0.65
CA LEU A 51 4.04 -41.06 -0.23
C LEU A 51 2.92 -41.96 -0.78
N SER A 52 2.94 -42.25 -2.08
CA SER A 52 1.99 -43.14 -2.75
C SER A 52 1.90 -44.52 -2.10
N LYS A 53 3.04 -45.11 -1.69
CA LYS A 53 3.09 -46.42 -1.02
C LYS A 53 2.52 -46.40 0.40
N VAL A 54 2.49 -45.25 1.06
CA VAL A 54 1.84 -45.08 2.38
C VAL A 54 0.33 -44.92 2.21
N VAL A 55 -0.12 -43.98 1.37
CA VAL A 55 -1.55 -43.66 1.19
C VAL A 55 -2.35 -44.70 0.39
N GLN A 56 -1.69 -45.75 -0.12
CA GLN A 56 -2.32 -46.96 -0.67
C GLN A 56 -2.68 -48.01 0.40
N LYS A 57 -2.16 -47.87 1.63
CA LYS A 57 -2.43 -48.79 2.74
C LYS A 57 -3.47 -48.20 3.69
N ALA A 58 -4.17 -49.05 4.43
CA ALA A 58 -5.00 -48.59 5.55
C ALA A 58 -4.12 -47.91 6.61
N HIS A 59 -4.48 -46.69 6.99
CA HIS A 59 -3.79 -45.85 7.96
C HIS A 59 -4.79 -44.85 8.57
N ILE A 60 -4.40 -44.15 9.64
CA ILE A 60 -5.15 -43.01 10.17
C ILE A 60 -4.60 -41.74 9.50
N PRO A 61 -5.43 -40.91 8.84
CA PRO A 61 -4.96 -39.68 8.23
C PRO A 61 -4.46 -38.68 9.28
N MET A 62 -3.46 -37.89 8.90
CA MET A 62 -2.91 -36.81 9.73
C MET A 62 -2.80 -35.55 8.89
N TYR A 63 -3.53 -34.50 9.28
CA TYR A 63 -3.57 -33.18 8.64
C TYR A 63 -3.28 -32.08 9.67
N LEU A 64 -2.94 -30.89 9.21
CA LEU A 64 -2.68 -29.75 10.09
C LEU A 64 -3.92 -29.33 10.90
N ASP A 65 -5.12 -29.36 10.32
CA ASP A 65 -6.41 -29.06 11.00
C ASP A 65 -6.87 -30.15 12.00
N LEU A 66 -5.98 -31.07 12.38
CA LEU A 66 -6.13 -31.97 13.52
C LEU A 66 -5.23 -31.59 14.72
N LEU A 67 -4.38 -30.57 14.57
CA LEU A 67 -3.54 -29.99 15.62
C LEU A 67 -4.28 -28.88 16.39
N PRO A 68 -3.86 -28.55 17.62
CA PRO A 68 -4.22 -27.28 18.26
C PRO A 68 -3.89 -26.10 17.33
N GLU A 69 -4.73 -25.07 17.32
CA GLU A 69 -4.59 -23.91 16.42
C GLU A 69 -3.21 -23.24 16.55
N SER A 70 -2.68 -23.14 17.79
CA SER A 70 -1.34 -22.64 18.10
C SER A 70 -0.18 -23.49 17.59
N GLU A 71 -0.42 -24.70 17.08
CA GLU A 71 0.58 -25.58 16.45
C GLU A 71 0.41 -25.64 14.91
N GLN A 72 -0.70 -25.12 14.36
CA GLN A 72 -0.96 -25.16 12.92
C GLN A 72 -0.03 -24.22 12.15
N GLU A 73 0.21 -23.01 12.67
CA GLU A 73 1.10 -22.01 12.07
C GLU A 73 2.55 -22.52 12.00
N ASP A 74 3.12 -22.98 13.12
CA ASP A 74 4.45 -23.60 13.19
C ASP A 74 4.60 -24.76 12.18
N ALA A 75 3.59 -25.64 12.11
CA ALA A 75 3.61 -26.79 11.21
C ALA A 75 3.46 -26.38 9.73
N GLN A 76 2.68 -25.34 9.43
CA GLN A 76 2.55 -24.75 8.10
C GLN A 76 3.86 -24.08 7.66
N ILE A 77 4.50 -23.29 8.53
CA ILE A 77 5.82 -22.68 8.27
C ILE A 77 6.86 -23.74 7.95
N VAL A 78 6.93 -24.84 8.73
CA VAL A 78 7.87 -25.95 8.48
C VAL A 78 7.61 -26.64 7.12
N ILE A 79 6.35 -26.79 6.70
CA ILE A 79 6.00 -27.40 5.41
C ILE A 79 6.29 -26.46 4.24
N CYS A 80 5.95 -25.17 4.37
CA CYS A 80 6.20 -24.17 3.34
C CYS A 80 7.70 -23.88 3.16
N THR A 81 8.48 -23.89 4.24
CA THR A 81 9.95 -23.74 4.19
C THR A 81 10.61 -24.89 3.41
N ARG A 82 10.13 -26.13 3.58
CA ARG A 82 10.58 -27.28 2.76
C ARG A 82 10.23 -27.10 1.29
N LEU A 83 9.01 -26.63 0.99
CA LEU A 83 8.59 -26.38 -0.39
C LEU A 83 9.45 -25.29 -1.04
N ALA A 84 9.74 -24.21 -0.31
CA ALA A 84 10.62 -23.14 -0.78
C ALA A 84 12.05 -23.66 -1.06
N ALA A 85 12.62 -24.47 -0.16
CA ALA A 85 13.93 -25.10 -0.36
C ALA A 85 13.97 -26.05 -1.58
N GLU A 86 12.90 -26.80 -1.83
CA GLU A 86 12.78 -27.68 -3.00
C GLU A 86 12.53 -26.91 -4.31
N LEU A 87 12.09 -25.66 -4.23
CA LEU A 87 12.03 -24.70 -5.33
C LEU A 87 13.33 -23.87 -5.47
N GLY A 88 14.33 -24.09 -4.61
CA GLY A 88 15.64 -23.44 -4.68
C GLY A 88 15.80 -22.15 -3.88
N PHE A 89 14.82 -21.77 -3.06
CA PHE A 89 14.93 -20.60 -2.15
C PHE A 89 15.60 -20.98 -0.83
N ASP A 90 16.46 -20.10 -0.31
CA ASP A 90 17.12 -20.23 1.00
C ASP A 90 16.29 -19.64 2.16
N TYR A 91 15.14 -19.03 1.85
CA TYR A 91 14.15 -18.50 2.80
C TYR A 91 12.72 -18.85 2.38
N LEU A 92 11.76 -18.63 3.28
CA LEU A 92 10.33 -18.78 2.99
C LEU A 92 9.83 -17.63 2.10
N HIS A 93 9.81 -17.86 0.78
CA HIS A 93 9.38 -16.88 -0.21
C HIS A 93 7.85 -16.67 -0.19
N GLY A 94 7.39 -15.40 -0.15
CA GLY A 94 5.97 -15.05 0.02
C GLY A 94 5.02 -15.71 -0.99
N ARG A 95 5.32 -15.62 -2.30
CA ARG A 95 4.52 -16.32 -3.34
C ARG A 95 4.47 -17.85 -3.16
N VAL A 96 5.48 -18.47 -2.52
CA VAL A 96 5.47 -19.92 -2.21
C VAL A 96 4.56 -20.22 -1.02
N PHE A 97 4.56 -19.36 0.00
CA PHE A 97 3.60 -19.46 1.12
C PHE A 97 2.16 -19.32 0.62
N ASN A 98 1.88 -18.29 -0.18
CA ASN A 98 0.56 -18.06 -0.77
C ASN A 98 0.09 -19.26 -1.61
N ALA A 99 0.94 -19.80 -2.49
CA ALA A 99 0.62 -20.97 -3.30
C ALA A 99 0.34 -22.22 -2.45
N ALA A 100 1.12 -22.43 -1.38
CA ALA A 100 0.92 -23.53 -0.45
C ALA A 100 -0.41 -23.39 0.30
N GLU A 101 -0.70 -22.22 0.85
CA GLU A 101 -1.90 -21.96 1.64
C GLU A 101 -3.18 -21.99 0.81
N ALA A 102 -3.20 -21.32 -0.36
CA ALA A 102 -4.30 -21.34 -1.32
C ALA A 102 -4.61 -22.75 -1.85
N SER A 103 -3.60 -23.64 -1.90
CA SER A 103 -3.80 -25.05 -2.24
C SER A 103 -4.32 -25.92 -1.09
N GLY A 104 -4.29 -25.42 0.15
CA GLY A 104 -4.54 -26.18 1.37
C GLY A 104 -3.44 -27.18 1.72
N LEU A 105 -2.17 -26.85 1.46
CA LEU A 105 -1.04 -27.75 1.67
C LEU A 105 -0.92 -28.18 3.13
N GLY A 106 -0.98 -29.49 3.38
CA GLY A 106 -0.94 -30.08 4.73
C GLY A 106 -2.31 -30.23 5.39
N TYR A 107 -3.34 -29.51 4.92
CA TYR A 107 -4.69 -29.51 5.48
C TYR A 107 -5.59 -30.61 4.90
N SER A 108 -6.68 -30.92 5.61
CA SER A 108 -7.71 -31.84 5.14
C SER A 108 -8.46 -31.28 3.93
N PRO A 109 -9.08 -32.14 3.09
CA PRO A 109 -9.88 -31.67 1.94
C PRO A 109 -10.99 -30.68 2.31
N LYS A 110 -11.52 -30.75 3.53
CA LYS A 110 -12.53 -29.78 4.02
C LYS A 110 -11.91 -28.40 4.23
N LYS A 111 -10.81 -28.32 4.99
CA LYS A 111 -10.12 -27.06 5.27
C LYS A 111 -9.49 -26.47 4.01
N ALA A 112 -8.92 -27.30 3.14
CA ALA A 112 -8.45 -26.91 1.80
C ALA A 112 -9.56 -26.31 0.92
N SER A 113 -10.77 -26.88 0.94
CA SER A 113 -11.91 -26.30 0.21
C SER A 113 -12.30 -24.93 0.76
N SER A 114 -12.36 -24.76 2.09
CA SER A 114 -12.67 -23.45 2.68
C SER A 114 -11.57 -22.41 2.47
N LEU A 115 -10.30 -22.80 2.42
CA LEU A 115 -9.20 -21.90 2.05
C LEU A 115 -9.32 -21.48 0.58
N LYS A 116 -9.70 -22.38 -0.32
CA LYS A 116 -9.94 -22.05 -1.74
C LYS A 116 -11.06 -21.02 -1.95
N GLU A 117 -12.05 -20.98 -1.06
CA GLU A 117 -13.11 -19.95 -1.04
C GLU A 117 -12.64 -18.59 -0.46
N MET A 118 -11.38 -18.50 -0.03
CA MET A 118 -10.76 -17.29 0.54
C MET A 118 -9.56 -16.75 -0.26
N VAL A 119 -9.29 -17.30 -1.45
CA VAL A 119 -8.15 -16.91 -2.29
C VAL A 119 -8.41 -15.59 -3.01
N THR A 120 -7.45 -14.67 -2.89
CA THR A 120 -7.27 -13.45 -3.70
C THR A 120 -5.98 -13.60 -4.52
N PRO A 121 -5.70 -12.71 -5.51
CA PRO A 121 -4.41 -12.68 -6.21
C PRO A 121 -3.20 -12.44 -5.29
N TRP A 122 -3.43 -11.95 -4.07
CA TRP A 122 -2.38 -11.60 -3.10
C TRP A 122 -2.21 -12.64 -1.98
N GLY A 123 -3.00 -13.72 -1.98
CA GLY A 123 -3.02 -14.75 -0.94
C GLY A 123 -4.42 -14.96 -0.35
N ILE A 124 -4.49 -15.64 0.80
CA ILE A 124 -5.74 -15.75 1.57
C ILE A 124 -6.08 -14.39 2.21
N TYR A 125 -7.35 -13.97 2.11
CA TYR A 125 -7.79 -12.77 2.84
C TYR A 125 -7.94 -13.05 4.35
N SER A 126 -7.46 -12.12 5.16
CA SER A 126 -7.76 -12.01 6.59
C SER A 126 -9.09 -11.29 6.80
N GLU A 127 -9.34 -10.20 6.07
CA GLU A 127 -10.55 -9.40 6.18
C GLU A 127 -11.20 -9.10 4.82
N LYS A 128 -12.48 -8.72 4.85
CA LYS A 128 -13.23 -8.26 3.67
C LYS A 128 -14.33 -7.29 4.07
N ASP A 129 -14.59 -6.28 3.25
CA ASP A 129 -15.70 -5.33 3.44
C ASP A 129 -16.49 -5.11 2.15
N ILE A 130 -17.81 -4.94 2.27
CA ILE A 130 -18.72 -4.71 1.15
C ILE A 130 -18.95 -3.20 1.00
N VAL A 131 -17.94 -2.54 0.46
CA VAL A 131 -17.90 -1.07 0.28
C VAL A 131 -19.11 -0.56 -0.52
N ALA A 132 -19.54 -1.31 -1.54
CA ALA A 132 -20.76 -1.00 -2.27
C ALA A 132 -21.36 -2.25 -2.97
N PRO A 133 -22.61 -2.20 -3.47
CA PRO A 133 -23.17 -3.26 -4.30
C PRO A 133 -22.30 -3.55 -5.54
N GLY A 134 -21.67 -4.72 -5.54
CA GLY A 134 -20.74 -5.20 -6.57
C GLY A 134 -19.28 -4.76 -6.40
N ILE A 135 -18.91 -4.13 -5.28
CA ILE A 135 -17.54 -3.68 -4.97
C ILE A 135 -17.18 -4.19 -3.57
N ILE A 136 -16.18 -5.07 -3.49
CA ILE A 136 -15.74 -5.70 -2.24
C ILE A 136 -14.26 -5.40 -2.03
N TRP A 137 -13.89 -4.85 -0.88
CA TRP A 137 -12.49 -4.78 -0.44
C TRP A 137 -12.08 -6.11 0.16
N TYR A 138 -10.86 -6.56 -0.12
CA TYR A 138 -10.22 -7.68 0.53
C TYR A 138 -8.88 -7.23 1.08
N GLU A 139 -8.51 -7.72 2.26
CA GLU A 139 -7.22 -7.47 2.89
C GLU A 139 -6.52 -8.79 3.19
N THR A 140 -5.23 -8.87 2.84
CA THR A 140 -4.31 -9.95 3.22
C THR A 140 -3.23 -9.38 4.13
N PRO A 141 -2.45 -10.19 4.87
CA PRO A 141 -1.37 -9.71 5.74
C PRO A 141 -0.22 -8.94 5.06
N SER A 142 -0.26 -8.71 3.74
CA SER A 142 0.78 -7.98 2.98
C SER A 142 0.24 -6.97 1.95
N HIS A 143 -1.02 -7.07 1.52
CA HIS A 143 -1.65 -6.22 0.49
C HIS A 143 -3.19 -6.31 0.59
N GLY A 144 -3.90 -5.22 0.30
CA GLY A 144 -5.33 -5.25 0.00
C GLY A 144 -5.68 -5.06 -1.48
N GLY A 145 -6.97 -4.84 -1.73
CA GLY A 145 -7.49 -4.41 -3.04
C GLY A 145 -8.99 -4.68 -3.22
N TYR A 146 -9.56 -4.13 -4.30
CA TYR A 146 -10.97 -4.38 -4.65
C TYR A 146 -11.13 -5.59 -5.58
N TRP A 147 -12.18 -6.37 -5.35
CA TRP A 147 -12.81 -7.22 -6.37
C TRP A 147 -14.12 -6.59 -6.84
N LEU A 148 -14.40 -6.73 -8.13
CA LEU A 148 -15.63 -6.23 -8.77
C LEU A 148 -16.51 -7.36 -9.29
N SER A 149 -17.83 -7.26 -9.06
CA SER A 149 -18.80 -8.15 -9.69
C SER A 149 -18.85 -7.95 -11.21
N PRO A 150 -19.33 -8.93 -12.01
CA PRO A 150 -19.38 -8.82 -13.47
C PRO A 150 -20.11 -7.56 -13.97
N GLU A 151 -21.15 -7.11 -13.28
CA GLU A 151 -21.89 -5.88 -13.59
C GLU A 151 -21.04 -4.62 -13.41
N ARG A 152 -20.09 -4.63 -12.47
CA ARG A 152 -19.12 -3.55 -12.23
C ARG A 152 -17.90 -3.68 -13.13
N GLN A 153 -17.46 -4.88 -13.48
CA GLN A 153 -16.43 -5.11 -14.50
C GLN A 153 -16.85 -4.52 -15.87
N VAL A 154 -18.09 -4.74 -16.31
CA VAL A 154 -18.64 -4.12 -17.54
C VAL A 154 -18.68 -2.58 -17.45
N GLN A 155 -18.84 -2.02 -16.24
CA GLN A 155 -18.74 -0.57 -16.02
C GLN A 155 -17.28 -0.09 -16.11
N MET A 156 -16.31 -0.84 -15.58
CA MET A 156 -14.87 -0.55 -15.72
C MET A 156 -14.39 -0.63 -17.17
N GLU A 157 -14.82 -1.63 -17.94
CA GLU A 157 -14.46 -1.75 -19.36
C GLU A 157 -14.95 -0.52 -20.14
N LYS A 158 -16.23 -0.15 -19.93
CA LYS A 158 -16.84 1.02 -20.58
C LYS A 158 -16.19 2.35 -20.15
N ILE A 159 -15.95 2.54 -18.85
CA ILE A 159 -15.59 3.85 -18.29
C ILE A 159 -14.07 4.05 -18.22
N ALA A 160 -13.29 3.03 -17.84
CA ALA A 160 -11.83 3.08 -17.74
C ALA A 160 -11.09 2.31 -18.87
N GLY A 161 -11.71 1.33 -19.52
CA GLY A 161 -11.09 0.55 -20.60
C GLY A 161 -10.32 -0.69 -20.12
N THR A 162 -10.64 -1.21 -18.92
CA THR A 162 -10.00 -2.40 -18.36
C THR A 162 -11.02 -3.51 -18.11
N THR A 163 -10.62 -4.76 -18.39
CA THR A 163 -11.38 -5.99 -18.10
C THR A 163 -10.83 -6.73 -16.87
N GLN A 164 -10.08 -6.04 -16.01
CA GLN A 164 -9.58 -6.59 -14.75
C GLN A 164 -10.73 -6.82 -13.76
N GLU A 165 -10.70 -7.96 -13.06
CA GLU A 165 -11.66 -8.28 -11.98
C GLU A 165 -11.20 -7.78 -10.61
N TRP A 166 -9.87 -7.74 -10.41
CA TRP A 166 -9.18 -7.39 -9.18
C TRP A 166 -8.32 -6.14 -9.39
N PHE A 167 -8.24 -5.31 -8.35
CA PHE A 167 -7.56 -4.02 -8.38
C PHE A 167 -6.76 -3.85 -7.08
N GLU A 168 -5.43 -4.00 -7.17
CA GLU A 168 -4.51 -3.95 -6.03
C GLU A 168 -4.51 -2.61 -5.28
N GLU A 169 -4.31 -2.68 -3.96
CA GLU A 169 -4.36 -1.55 -3.03
C GLU A 169 -3.49 -0.37 -3.43
N ASP A 170 -2.16 -0.50 -3.52
CA ASP A 170 -1.24 0.62 -3.71
C ASP A 170 -1.54 1.37 -5.02
N CYS A 171 -1.75 0.61 -6.11
CA CYS A 171 -1.85 1.15 -7.45
C CYS A 171 -3.29 1.17 -8.01
N GLU A 172 -3.89 0.02 -8.28
CA GLU A 172 -5.04 -0.09 -9.18
C GLU A 172 -6.38 0.33 -8.55
N ALA A 173 -6.46 0.32 -7.22
CA ALA A 173 -7.58 0.82 -6.42
C ALA A 173 -8.08 2.21 -6.88
N ALA A 174 -7.15 3.11 -7.24
CA ALA A 174 -7.47 4.45 -7.74
C ALA A 174 -8.33 4.44 -9.02
N LYS A 175 -8.27 3.38 -9.85
CA LYS A 175 -9.15 3.20 -11.02
C LYS A 175 -10.60 3.00 -10.58
N VAL A 176 -10.82 2.17 -9.56
CA VAL A 176 -12.15 1.84 -9.01
C VAL A 176 -12.76 3.09 -8.36
N GLU A 177 -11.96 3.75 -7.51
CA GLU A 177 -12.33 4.99 -6.81
C GLU A 177 -12.71 6.12 -7.77
N ALA A 178 -11.98 6.26 -8.89
CA ALA A 178 -12.25 7.28 -9.91
C ALA A 178 -13.38 6.93 -10.90
N VAL A 179 -13.89 5.68 -10.89
CA VAL A 179 -15.03 5.26 -11.74
C VAL A 179 -16.34 5.30 -10.97
N PHE A 180 -16.40 4.73 -9.76
CA PHE A 180 -17.62 4.62 -8.95
C PHE A 180 -17.79 5.81 -8.00
N LYS A 181 -17.89 6.99 -8.60
CA LYS A 181 -17.82 8.31 -7.95
C LYS A 181 -18.87 8.54 -6.87
N GLU A 182 -19.92 7.74 -6.87
CA GLU A 182 -20.99 7.77 -5.88
C GLU A 182 -20.61 7.19 -4.51
N PHE A 183 -19.48 6.45 -4.39
CA PHE A 183 -19.04 5.81 -3.14
C PHE A 183 -17.70 6.31 -2.58
N PHE A 184 -16.88 7.00 -3.38
CA PHE A 184 -15.47 7.31 -3.04
C PHE A 184 -15.13 8.80 -3.14
N ASP A 185 -14.25 9.30 -2.26
CA ASP A 185 -13.72 10.66 -2.38
C ASP A 185 -12.93 10.84 -3.68
N GLN A 186 -13.42 11.76 -4.51
CA GLN A 186 -12.91 12.00 -5.84
C GLN A 186 -11.59 12.76 -5.87
N LYS A 187 -11.19 13.42 -4.78
CA LYS A 187 -9.91 14.14 -4.73
C LYS A 187 -8.76 13.19 -4.41
N SER A 188 -8.95 12.32 -3.43
CA SER A 188 -8.06 11.19 -3.11
C SER A 188 -7.89 10.29 -4.33
N ALA A 189 -9.01 9.87 -4.96
CA ALA A 189 -8.99 9.09 -6.18
C ALA A 189 -8.19 9.78 -7.31
N ALA A 190 -8.43 11.08 -7.55
CA ALA A 190 -7.72 11.82 -8.59
C ALA A 190 -6.23 12.02 -8.28
N ALA A 191 -5.85 12.29 -7.03
CA ALA A 191 -4.45 12.45 -6.63
C ALA A 191 -3.64 11.16 -6.86
N ARG A 192 -4.23 10.01 -6.52
CA ARG A 192 -3.65 8.68 -6.74
C ARG A 192 -3.62 8.31 -8.22
N LEU A 193 -4.74 8.50 -8.93
CA LEU A 193 -4.83 8.22 -10.37
C LEU A 193 -3.82 9.06 -11.17
N ARG A 194 -3.61 10.34 -10.80
CA ARG A 194 -2.58 11.21 -11.37
C ARG A 194 -1.16 10.66 -11.20
N LYS A 195 -0.84 10.08 -10.04
CA LYS A 195 0.48 9.49 -9.73
C LYS A 195 0.73 8.21 -10.53
N THR A 196 -0.29 7.37 -10.69
CA THR A 196 -0.12 5.96 -11.10
C THR A 196 -0.66 5.65 -12.50
N PHE A 197 -1.72 6.33 -12.94
CA PHE A 197 -2.41 6.15 -14.23
C PHE A 197 -2.75 7.51 -14.88
N PRO A 198 -1.73 8.37 -15.15
CA PRO A 198 -1.94 9.74 -15.63
C PRO A 198 -2.73 9.83 -16.94
N GLU A 199 -2.71 8.79 -17.78
CA GLU A 199 -3.50 8.67 -19.00
C GLU A 199 -5.02 8.59 -18.75
N LEU A 200 -5.43 8.04 -17.60
CA LEU A 200 -6.84 7.96 -17.21
C LEU A 200 -7.38 9.29 -16.66
N MET A 201 -6.51 10.23 -16.24
CA MET A 201 -6.95 11.54 -15.71
C MET A 201 -7.84 12.30 -16.71
N LYS A 202 -7.45 12.36 -18.00
CA LYS A 202 -8.24 13.09 -19.00
C LYS A 202 -9.55 12.37 -19.35
N ARG A 203 -9.59 11.04 -19.22
CA ARG A 203 -10.79 10.21 -19.45
C ARG A 203 -11.79 10.29 -18.28
N LEU A 204 -11.31 10.28 -17.03
CA LEU A 204 -12.16 10.19 -15.84
C LEU A 204 -12.46 11.55 -15.21
N PHE A 205 -11.55 12.52 -15.27
CA PHE A 205 -11.71 13.85 -14.66
C PHE A 205 -11.76 15.02 -15.65
N ASN A 206 -11.57 14.76 -16.95
CA ASN A 206 -11.44 15.79 -18.01
C ASN A 206 -10.29 16.79 -17.76
N LEU A 207 -9.31 16.41 -16.94
CA LEU A 207 -8.08 17.16 -16.66
C LEU A 207 -6.87 16.32 -17.08
N SER A 208 -5.85 16.93 -17.67
CA SER A 208 -4.51 16.33 -17.69
C SER A 208 -3.91 16.34 -16.27
N PRO A 209 -2.84 15.59 -16.00
CA PRO A 209 -2.13 15.68 -14.72
C PRO A 209 -1.71 17.13 -14.38
N GLU A 210 -1.26 17.88 -15.38
CA GLU A 210 -0.83 19.28 -15.24
C GLU A 210 -2.02 20.23 -15.01
N GLU A 211 -3.15 20.02 -15.69
CA GLU A 211 -4.39 20.77 -15.45
C GLU A 211 -4.92 20.53 -14.03
N TYR A 212 -4.82 19.29 -13.52
CA TYR A 212 -5.19 18.93 -12.15
C TYR A 212 -4.24 19.56 -11.12
N ASP A 213 -2.93 19.45 -11.29
CA ASP A 213 -1.96 20.03 -10.35
C ASP A 213 -2.05 21.57 -10.35
N ALA A 214 -2.28 22.19 -11.51
CA ALA A 214 -2.55 23.62 -11.63
C ALA A 214 -3.89 24.03 -10.97
N GLN A 215 -4.94 23.22 -11.09
CA GLN A 215 -6.22 23.46 -10.41
C GLN A 215 -6.05 23.32 -8.89
N ARG A 216 -5.43 22.24 -8.40
CA ARG A 216 -5.17 22.00 -6.97
C ARG A 216 -4.36 23.15 -6.35
N HIS A 217 -3.34 23.63 -7.05
CA HIS A 217 -2.60 24.83 -6.65
C HIS A 217 -3.47 26.10 -6.67
N SER A 218 -4.32 26.28 -7.69
CA SER A 218 -5.26 27.41 -7.78
C SER A 218 -6.30 27.40 -6.65
N ASP A 219 -6.84 26.23 -6.29
CA ASP A 219 -7.82 26.07 -5.23
C ASP A 219 -7.19 26.21 -3.83
N ALA A 220 -5.94 25.74 -3.64
CA ALA A 220 -5.14 26.08 -2.46
C ALA A 220 -4.89 27.59 -2.34
N LEU A 221 -4.55 28.27 -3.44
CA LEU A 221 -4.40 29.73 -3.47
C LEU A 221 -5.72 30.48 -3.25
N LYS A 222 -6.88 29.93 -3.64
CA LYS A 222 -8.20 30.51 -3.32
C LYS A 222 -8.54 30.37 -1.85
N ALA A 223 -8.33 29.19 -1.26
CA ALA A 223 -8.54 28.94 0.17
C ALA A 223 -7.61 29.79 1.06
N PHE A 224 -6.40 30.07 0.56
CA PHE A 224 -5.47 31.02 1.16
C PHE A 224 -5.97 32.46 1.03
N ARG A 225 -6.32 32.91 -0.18
CA ARG A 225 -6.78 34.29 -0.45
C ARG A 225 -8.16 34.62 0.13
N SER A 226 -8.98 33.62 0.46
CA SER A 226 -10.23 33.83 1.22
C SER A 226 -9.98 34.18 2.70
N GLN A 227 -8.72 34.14 3.13
CA GLN A 227 -8.23 34.61 4.43
C GLN A 227 -7.26 35.78 4.18
N PRO A 228 -7.75 36.95 3.72
CA PRO A 228 -6.94 38.01 3.10
C PRO A 228 -5.97 38.73 4.03
N ASP A 229 -5.98 38.41 5.33
CA ASP A 229 -4.96 38.84 6.27
C ASP A 229 -3.64 38.03 6.17
N ILE A 230 -3.47 37.14 5.15
CA ILE A 230 -2.39 36.12 4.97
C ILE A 230 -1.81 36.11 3.51
N TRP A 231 -0.57 35.73 3.09
CA TRP A 231 0.86 35.93 3.49
C TRP A 231 1.87 35.40 2.38
N PHE A 232 3.18 35.20 2.66
CA PHE A 232 4.32 35.01 1.70
C PHE A 232 5.24 33.74 1.82
N VAL A 233 5.04 32.63 1.11
CA VAL A 233 5.71 31.32 1.40
C VAL A 233 7.28 31.24 1.22
N VAL A 234 8.11 31.56 2.24
CA VAL A 234 9.61 31.68 2.16
C VAL A 234 10.43 30.44 2.57
N ASP A 235 11.17 29.84 1.64
CA ASP A 235 11.88 28.55 1.82
C ASP A 235 13.16 28.56 2.70
N ARG A 236 13.70 29.69 3.20
CA ARG A 236 15.07 29.70 3.79
C ARG A 236 15.26 30.51 5.08
N LEU A 237 14.89 29.92 6.22
CA LEU A 237 15.02 30.52 7.56
C LEU A 237 15.36 29.49 8.67
N GLY A 238 16.65 29.34 8.98
CA GLY A 238 17.15 28.38 9.99
C GLY A 238 18.26 27.48 9.44
N TYR A 239 18.16 26.17 9.68
CA TYR A 239 19.16 25.15 9.35
C TYR A 239 18.49 23.88 8.77
N MET A 240 19.01 23.33 7.66
CA MET A 240 18.77 21.95 7.24
C MET A 240 19.67 21.09 8.08
N ASN A 241 19.17 19.92 8.42
CA ASN A 241 20.02 18.78 8.67
C ASN A 241 19.69 17.69 7.67
N LYS A 242 20.69 16.85 7.37
CA LYS A 242 20.53 15.71 6.47
C LYS A 242 19.72 14.63 7.20
N ILE A 243 18.39 14.78 7.23
CA ILE A 243 17.46 13.72 7.61
C ILE A 243 17.84 12.50 6.75
N ARG A 244 17.96 11.34 7.39
CA ARG A 244 18.76 10.24 6.83
C ARG A 244 18.20 9.81 5.48
N GLU A 245 19.09 9.82 4.49
CA GLU A 245 18.87 9.51 3.06
C GLU A 245 17.92 10.45 2.30
N TYR A 246 17.12 11.27 2.98
CA TYR A 246 16.01 12.01 2.41
C TYR A 246 16.00 13.50 2.79
N SER A 247 16.39 14.35 1.83
CA SER A 247 16.44 15.82 1.97
C SER A 247 15.04 16.44 2.08
N ALA A 248 14.86 17.24 3.12
CA ALA A 248 13.67 18.09 3.33
C ALA A 248 13.97 19.57 2.96
N PHE A 249 12.98 20.30 2.43
CA PHE A 249 12.94 21.75 2.13
C PHE A 249 11.80 22.41 2.96
N GLY A 250 11.56 23.72 3.06
CA GLY A 250 10.49 24.19 3.97
C GLY A 250 10.35 25.69 4.20
N TYR A 251 9.10 26.17 4.34
CA TYR A 251 8.72 27.53 3.95
C TYR A 251 7.97 28.36 5.03
N PHE A 252 8.11 29.69 5.03
CA PHE A 252 7.57 30.62 6.03
C PHE A 252 6.76 31.74 5.33
N ALA A 253 5.44 31.74 5.40
CA ALA A 253 4.59 32.89 5.08
C ALA A 253 4.86 34.17 5.93
N MET A 254 4.70 35.38 5.39
CA MET A 254 4.71 36.70 6.10
C MET A 254 3.74 37.74 5.46
N LYS A 255 3.34 38.84 6.13
CA LYS A 255 2.71 40.01 5.44
C LYS A 255 3.74 40.73 4.53
N GLY A 256 3.20 41.43 3.53
CA GLY A 256 3.94 42.28 2.58
C GLY A 256 5.04 43.15 3.21
N SER A 257 4.66 43.97 4.19
CA SER A 257 5.55 44.88 4.92
C SER A 257 6.54 44.18 5.84
N ASP A 258 6.21 42.98 6.29
CA ASP A 258 6.86 42.35 7.44
C ASP A 258 8.03 41.46 7.03
N ALA A 259 8.06 40.98 5.78
CA ALA A 259 9.29 40.46 5.19
C ALA A 259 10.38 41.54 5.13
N THR A 260 10.06 42.73 4.61
CA THR A 260 11.02 43.84 4.42
C THR A 260 11.68 44.27 5.74
N LEU A 261 10.88 44.53 6.78
CA LEU A 261 11.39 44.93 8.10
C LEU A 261 12.34 43.87 8.71
N TRP A 262 12.09 42.58 8.48
CA TRP A 262 12.97 41.53 8.99
C TRP A 262 14.31 41.46 8.25
N PHE A 263 14.30 41.62 6.92
CA PHE A 263 15.52 41.51 6.10
C PHE A 263 16.42 42.76 6.14
N GLU A 264 15.85 43.97 6.21
CA GLU A 264 16.63 45.21 6.10
C GLU A 264 17.08 45.75 7.49
N ASP A 265 16.18 45.73 8.48
CA ASP A 265 16.46 46.25 9.83
C ASP A 265 16.78 45.14 10.87
N GLY A 266 16.75 43.87 10.47
CA GLY A 266 16.89 42.73 11.39
C GLY A 266 15.71 42.56 12.35
N ASN A 267 14.55 43.17 12.06
CA ASN A 267 13.44 43.33 12.99
C ASN A 267 12.66 42.01 13.22
N LYS A 268 13.05 41.29 14.28
CA LYS A 268 12.52 39.96 14.65
C LYS A 268 10.99 39.94 14.81
N ASP A 269 10.38 41.03 15.25
CA ASP A 269 8.93 41.14 15.50
C ASP A 269 8.09 41.16 14.22
N ALA A 270 8.71 41.10 13.04
CA ALA A 270 8.05 40.99 11.75
C ALA A 270 7.89 39.52 11.28
N VAL A 271 8.72 38.58 11.77
CA VAL A 271 8.51 37.13 11.52
C VAL A 271 7.38 36.56 12.39
N THR A 272 7.09 37.16 13.54
CA THR A 272 5.87 36.88 14.32
C THR A 272 4.59 37.42 13.67
N ARG A 273 4.67 37.96 12.45
CA ARG A 273 3.55 38.31 11.57
C ARG A 273 3.56 37.43 10.29
N GLY A 274 3.83 36.15 10.51
CA GLY A 274 4.01 35.14 9.46
C GLY A 274 3.39 33.77 9.73
N ALA A 275 3.13 33.01 8.66
CA ALA A 275 2.59 31.64 8.68
C ALA A 275 3.65 30.65 8.18
N TYR A 276 3.33 29.36 8.17
CA TYR A 276 4.33 28.31 8.07
C TYR A 276 3.87 27.14 7.18
N PHE A 277 4.86 26.56 6.50
CA PHE A 277 4.82 25.61 5.39
C PHE A 277 6.12 24.78 5.40
N VAL A 278 6.19 23.67 4.65
CA VAL A 278 7.15 22.59 4.91
C VAL A 278 7.24 21.63 3.66
N THR A 279 8.40 21.17 3.11
CA THR A 279 8.49 19.86 2.36
C THR A 279 9.58 18.77 2.71
N ALA A 280 9.35 17.47 2.43
CA ALA A 280 10.28 16.30 2.69
C ALA A 280 9.82 15.02 1.93
N PRO A 281 10.71 14.15 1.42
CA PRO A 281 10.70 13.94 -0.04
C PRO A 281 9.86 12.80 -0.64
N SER A 282 9.54 11.69 0.06
CA SER A 282 8.87 10.51 -0.55
C SER A 282 7.34 10.64 -0.65
N ASP A 283 6.55 9.76 0.00
CA ASP A 283 5.12 9.54 -0.27
C ASP A 283 4.20 10.46 0.50
N PHE A 284 4.47 11.73 0.30
CA PHE A 284 4.05 12.80 1.17
C PHE A 284 3.66 13.97 0.25
N GLU A 285 2.39 14.09 -0.15
CA GLU A 285 1.94 15.21 -0.97
C GLU A 285 1.72 16.48 -0.13
N LEU A 286 2.12 17.62 -0.69
CA LEU A 286 1.90 18.98 -0.18
C LEU A 286 0.41 19.25 0.13
N MET A 287 0.07 20.03 1.18
CA MET A 287 -0.46 21.43 1.20
C MET A 287 -0.52 21.96 2.67
N ALA A 288 -1.26 23.04 2.98
CA ALA A 288 -1.54 23.63 4.30
C ALA A 288 -0.59 24.74 4.82
N VAL A 289 -1.12 25.53 5.77
CA VAL A 289 -0.68 26.89 6.16
C VAL A 289 -0.96 27.11 7.65
N GLY A 290 0.05 27.38 8.49
CA GLY A 290 -0.12 27.49 9.97
C GLY A 290 0.46 28.76 10.61
N GLU A 291 0.12 29.09 11.85
CA GLU A 291 0.49 30.34 12.56
C GLU A 291 2.00 30.50 12.95
N PRO A 292 2.45 31.68 13.42
CA PRO A 292 3.87 31.95 13.67
C PRO A 292 4.49 31.14 14.82
N LEU A 293 5.72 30.65 14.59
CA LEU A 293 6.51 29.93 15.59
C LEU A 293 6.87 30.81 16.81
N PRO A 294 6.98 30.22 18.01
CA PRO A 294 7.42 30.96 19.21
C PRO A 294 8.85 31.48 19.04
N THR A 295 9.17 32.61 19.68
CA THR A 295 10.44 33.34 19.52
C THR A 295 11.71 32.53 19.84
N SER A 296 11.61 31.47 20.65
CA SER A 296 12.69 30.51 20.91
C SER A 296 13.03 29.59 19.72
N CYS A 297 12.14 29.51 18.72
CA CYS A 297 12.24 28.66 17.54
C CYS A 297 12.36 29.48 16.23
N LEU A 298 12.49 30.80 16.34
CA LEU A 298 12.65 31.68 15.19
C LEU A 298 14.10 31.75 14.69
N PRO A 299 14.31 31.99 13.38
CA PRO A 299 15.62 32.29 12.83
C PRO A 299 16.23 33.51 13.52
N VAL A 300 17.53 33.44 13.81
CA VAL A 300 18.32 34.64 14.07
C VAL A 300 18.37 35.45 12.77
N PRO A 301 18.18 36.77 12.78
CA PRO A 301 18.40 37.62 11.61
C PRO A 301 19.77 37.36 10.98
N VAL A 302 19.83 37.49 9.65
CA VAL A 302 21.08 37.36 8.91
C VAL A 302 21.88 38.65 9.09
N GLU A 303 22.68 38.72 10.15
CA GLU A 303 23.67 39.79 10.32
C GLU A 303 24.65 39.75 9.14
N ASN A 304 24.89 40.92 8.53
CA ASN A 304 25.76 41.05 7.36
C ASN A 304 27.24 40.92 7.76
N ASP A 305 27.74 39.68 7.69
CA ASP A 305 29.16 39.34 7.54
C ASP A 305 29.99 39.59 8.86
N GLN A 306 31.17 39.01 9.11
CA GLN A 306 32.12 38.37 8.19
C GLN A 306 32.71 37.02 8.66
N ASN A 307 32.27 36.44 9.78
CA ASN A 307 32.98 35.26 10.32
C ASN A 307 32.13 34.34 11.23
N THR A 308 31.23 33.55 10.63
CA THR A 308 30.79 32.24 11.19
C THR A 308 29.98 31.42 10.18
N ASP A 309 30.03 30.08 10.31
CA ASP A 309 29.29 29.10 9.50
C ASP A 309 27.74 29.14 9.68
N SER A 310 27.07 30.27 9.44
CA SER A 310 25.61 30.41 9.59
C SER A 310 24.80 29.79 8.43
N LYS A 311 24.71 28.45 8.40
CA LYS A 311 24.10 27.67 7.31
C LYS A 311 22.57 27.83 7.18
N SER A 312 22.12 28.77 6.36
CA SER A 312 20.71 29.10 6.05
C SER A 312 19.92 28.03 5.26
N TYR A 313 18.67 27.71 5.66
CA TYR A 313 17.81 26.62 5.11
C TYR A 313 16.33 26.64 5.67
N PHE A 314 15.23 25.96 5.23
CA PHE A 314 14.88 24.93 4.20
C PHE A 314 14.56 23.48 4.72
N GLY A 315 13.49 23.15 5.51
CA GLY A 315 13.18 21.70 5.79
C GLY A 315 11.90 21.20 6.59
N GLY A 316 11.07 20.24 6.07
CA GLY A 316 10.12 19.27 6.77
C GLY A 316 8.77 18.89 6.04
N ARG A 317 7.96 17.82 6.27
CA ARG A 317 6.62 17.50 5.58
C ARG A 317 5.38 18.43 5.81
N LEU A 318 4.82 19.11 4.78
CA LEU A 318 3.40 19.52 4.67
C LEU A 318 2.47 18.46 4.07
N HIS A 319 1.34 18.22 4.72
CA HIS A 319 0.25 17.34 4.26
C HIS A 319 -1.10 18.05 4.17
N THR A 320 -2.02 17.45 3.40
CA THR A 320 -2.80 18.17 2.39
C THR A 320 -3.83 19.17 2.93
N LEU A 321 -4.38 19.99 2.03
CA LEU A 321 -5.35 21.04 2.39
C LEU A 321 -6.68 20.46 2.88
N GLU A 322 -6.92 19.18 2.61
CA GLU A 322 -8.12 18.43 2.99
C GLU A 322 -8.17 18.27 4.52
N ASP A 323 -7.03 17.89 5.13
CA ASP A 323 -6.84 17.69 6.56
C ASP A 323 -7.10 18.98 7.35
N PHE A 324 -6.75 20.13 6.76
CA PHE A 324 -7.03 21.46 7.28
C PHE A 324 -8.54 21.80 7.26
N MET A 325 -9.30 21.27 6.30
CA MET A 325 -10.73 21.55 6.14
C MET A 325 -11.62 20.66 7.00
N ILE A 326 -11.27 19.37 7.16
CA ILE A 326 -12.06 18.38 7.91
C ILE A 326 -12.20 18.75 9.40
N ASN A 327 -11.10 19.20 10.02
CA ASN A 327 -11.07 19.52 11.45
C ASN A 327 -12.02 20.69 11.83
N ARG A 328 -12.45 21.51 10.86
CA ARG A 328 -13.39 22.63 11.07
C ARG A 328 -14.81 22.19 11.42
N GLN A 329 -15.19 20.93 11.22
CA GLN A 329 -16.52 20.40 11.57
C GLN A 329 -16.62 19.83 13.00
N ARG A 330 -15.48 19.62 13.70
CA ARG A 330 -15.46 19.07 15.07
C ARG A 330 -15.45 20.15 16.17
N ILE A 331 -15.51 21.42 15.80
CA ILE A 331 -15.46 22.56 16.74
C ILE A 331 -16.65 23.48 16.47
N VAL A 332 -17.71 23.28 17.26
CA VAL A 332 -18.88 24.16 17.45
C VAL A 332 -19.10 24.28 18.95
#